data_AF-A0A8S1RRA1-F1
#
_entry.id   AF-A0A8S1RRA1-F1
#
_cell.length_a   1.000
_cell.length_b   1.000
_cell.length_c   1.000
_cell.angle_alpha   90.00
_cell.angle_beta   90.00
_cell.angle_gamma   90.00
#
_symmetry.space_group_name_H-M   'P 1'
#
loop_
_entity.id
_entity.type
_entity.pdbx_description
1 polymer ?
#
loop_
_entity_poly.entity_id
_entity_poly.type
_entity_poly.pdbx_seq_one_letter_code
_entity_poly.pdbx_strand_id
1 'polypeptide(L)'
;MECRSISIINITTIYNISNLTNILKKDLNKIKEKILYQLIKKQKLKEEMSIETNFDEKQLNQYQQFYLNDHKKFQIKNLCFILGSFFINQTIILMRSNKYNNSIIGLNKCTLENNMILFAIVGVNIAYSLIVYWNKRNEEYHKDIVQYRPNQRIFKQKKLFLFYYLGGFLAGFSTGFLGMSGGIIIVTFLLSQKIIAREAAATAAFGSFMISINSLFLFILQKSISDTQMIVFIIFGILGVIIITKPSYILMNKFRIYHFNCRYNLSFYQCIFNFSLNCSQFNIVWIQCNVRSRSQLLKFVIILLLLSYQFLYLNNLLFF
;
A
#
# COMPACT_ATOMS: atom_id res chain seq x y z
N MET A 1 51.94 58.70 -28.76
CA MET A 1 51.65 57.28 -28.42
C MET A 1 50.27 57.23 -27.82
N GLU A 2 49.61 56.08 -27.86
CA GLU A 2 48.21 55.83 -27.43
C GLU A 2 47.13 56.10 -28.48
N CYS A 3 46.80 55.06 -29.26
CA CYS A 3 45.46 54.82 -29.81
C CYS A 3 45.42 53.49 -30.59
N ARG A 4 45.59 52.35 -29.91
CA ARG A 4 45.29 51.01 -30.47
C ARG A 4 44.97 50.00 -29.36
N SER A 5 43.79 50.10 -28.74
CA SER A 5 43.33 49.06 -27.79
C SER A 5 41.81 48.90 -27.64
N ILE A 6 40.98 49.61 -28.43
CA ILE A 6 39.50 49.61 -28.22
C ILE A 6 38.74 48.62 -29.13
N SER A 7 39.34 48.06 -30.18
CA SER A 7 38.58 47.27 -31.18
C SER A 7 38.37 45.78 -30.87
N ILE A 8 39.12 45.19 -29.92
CA ILE A 8 39.09 43.73 -29.71
C ILE A 8 37.97 43.30 -28.73
N ILE A 9 37.54 44.18 -27.82
CA ILE A 9 36.53 43.86 -26.78
C ILE A 9 35.11 43.71 -27.37
N ASN A 10 34.82 44.34 -28.51
CA ASN A 10 33.49 44.26 -29.16
C ASN A 10 33.25 42.93 -29.89
N ILE A 11 34.28 42.24 -30.37
CA ILE A 11 34.07 41.04 -31.22
C ILE A 11 33.73 39.82 -30.36
N THR A 12 34.39 39.66 -29.21
CA THR A 12 34.13 38.55 -28.27
C THR A 12 32.77 38.68 -27.59
N THR A 13 32.32 39.89 -27.27
CA THR A 13 30.99 40.13 -26.72
C THR A 13 29.89 39.80 -27.72
N ILE A 14 30.04 40.17 -28.99
CA ILE A 14 29.08 39.82 -30.06
C ILE A 14 29.00 38.30 -30.27
N TYR A 15 30.14 37.61 -30.26
CA TYR A 15 30.17 36.15 -30.42
C TYR A 15 29.43 35.43 -29.27
N ASN A 16 29.64 35.88 -28.04
CA ASN A 16 28.97 35.32 -26.87
C ASN A 16 27.45 35.56 -26.89
N ILE A 17 26.99 36.74 -27.35
CA ILE A 17 25.56 37.03 -27.51
C ILE A 17 24.93 36.12 -28.56
N SER A 18 25.58 35.95 -29.72
CA SER A 18 25.09 35.06 -30.78
C SER A 18 24.93 33.61 -30.29
N ASN A 19 25.94 33.07 -29.60
CA ASN A 19 25.88 31.71 -29.07
C ASN A 19 24.77 31.55 -28.01
N LEU A 20 24.62 32.53 -27.11
CA LEU A 20 23.57 32.53 -26.09
C LEU A 20 22.16 32.53 -26.72
N THR A 21 21.94 33.33 -27.78
CA THR A 21 20.63 33.35 -28.46
C THR A 21 20.29 32.00 -29.11
N ASN A 22 21.29 31.27 -29.63
CA ASN A 22 21.10 29.94 -30.21
C ASN A 22 20.76 28.89 -29.14
N ILE A 23 21.41 28.94 -27.97
CA ILE A 23 21.10 28.08 -26.83
C ILE A 23 19.67 28.33 -26.34
N LEU A 24 19.29 29.60 -26.14
CA LEU A 24 17.94 29.97 -25.70
C LEU A 24 16.87 29.53 -26.70
N LYS A 25 17.09 29.71 -28.02
CA LYS A 25 16.16 29.22 -29.05
C LYS A 25 15.97 27.70 -28.99
N LYS A 26 17.06 26.96 -28.76
CA LYS A 26 17.00 25.49 -28.65
C LYS A 26 16.19 25.03 -27.45
N ASP A 27 16.40 25.64 -26.28
CA ASP A 27 15.65 25.31 -25.07
C ASP A 27 14.17 25.70 -25.19
N LEU A 28 13.87 26.85 -25.80
CA LEU A 28 12.51 27.32 -26.02
C LEU A 28 11.73 26.40 -26.97
N ASN A 29 12.37 25.92 -28.04
CA ASN A 29 11.78 24.92 -28.93
C ASN A 29 11.51 23.59 -28.21
N LYS A 30 12.44 23.11 -27.38
CA LYS A 30 12.27 21.89 -26.58
C LYS A 30 11.13 22.00 -25.57
N ILE A 31 10.93 23.18 -24.98
CA ILE A 31 9.81 23.47 -24.09
C ILE A 31 8.49 23.50 -24.87
N LYS A 32 8.44 24.18 -26.03
CA LYS A 32 7.26 24.22 -26.91
C LYS A 32 6.83 22.83 -27.36
N GLU A 33 7.77 21.99 -27.78
CA GLU A 33 7.48 20.60 -28.18
C GLU A 33 6.89 19.77 -27.03
N LYS A 34 7.44 19.90 -25.82
CA LYS A 34 6.89 19.22 -24.63
C LYS A 34 5.47 19.69 -24.31
N ILE A 35 5.19 20.99 -24.41
CA ILE A 35 3.86 21.56 -24.17
C ILE A 35 2.88 21.06 -25.24
N LEU A 36 3.26 21.13 -26.52
CA LEU A 36 2.43 20.68 -27.64
C LEU A 36 2.10 19.19 -27.52
N TYR A 37 3.10 18.35 -27.22
CA TYR A 37 2.90 16.92 -27.00
C TYR A 37 1.93 16.64 -25.83
N GLN A 38 2.04 17.38 -24.73
CA GLN A 38 1.10 17.25 -23.60
C GLN A 38 -0.32 17.68 -23.96
N LEU A 39 -0.48 18.71 -24.80
CA LEU A 39 -1.80 19.17 -25.28
C LEU A 39 -2.43 18.15 -26.23
N ILE A 40 -1.69 17.65 -27.21
CA ILE A 40 -2.15 16.59 -28.14
C ILE A 40 -2.54 15.34 -27.35
N LYS A 41 -1.74 14.94 -26.36
CA LYS A 41 -2.06 13.80 -25.50
C LYS A 41 -3.33 14.02 -24.68
N LYS A 42 -3.57 15.24 -24.17
CA LYS A 42 -4.82 15.59 -23.47
C LYS A 42 -6.02 15.57 -24.40
N GLN A 43 -5.87 16.03 -25.65
CA GLN A 43 -6.93 16.03 -26.66
C GLN A 43 -7.29 14.60 -27.08
N LYS A 44 -6.31 13.78 -27.47
CA LYS A 44 -6.53 12.37 -27.81
C LYS A 44 -7.20 11.59 -26.68
N LEU A 45 -6.78 11.83 -25.44
CA LEU A 45 -7.43 11.24 -24.28
C LEU A 45 -8.89 11.68 -24.14
N LYS A 46 -9.19 12.98 -24.35
CA LYS A 46 -10.57 13.48 -24.32
C LYS A 46 -11.43 12.86 -25.43
N GLU A 47 -10.87 12.74 -26.64
CA GLU A 47 -11.54 12.10 -27.78
C GLU A 47 -11.85 10.63 -27.48
N GLU A 48 -10.85 9.85 -27.05
CA GLU A 48 -11.02 8.44 -26.64
C GLU A 48 -12.11 8.29 -25.56
N MET A 49 -12.11 9.17 -24.55
CA MET A 49 -13.13 9.17 -23.49
C MET A 49 -14.53 9.54 -24.01
N SER A 50 -14.63 10.51 -24.93
CA SER A 50 -15.91 10.91 -25.53
C SER A 50 -16.48 9.86 -26.49
N ILE A 51 -15.62 9.08 -27.14
CA ILE A 51 -16.04 7.96 -27.98
C ILE A 51 -16.60 6.82 -27.11
N GLU A 52 -16.01 6.59 -25.93
CA GLU A 52 -16.50 5.58 -24.98
C GLU A 52 -17.78 6.00 -24.26
N THR A 53 -18.09 7.30 -24.19
CA THR A 53 -19.13 7.83 -23.30
C THR A 53 -19.91 9.00 -23.89
N ASN A 54 -21.26 8.93 -23.90
CA ASN A 54 -22.15 10.03 -24.28
C ASN A 54 -22.28 11.08 -23.15
N PHE A 55 -21.17 11.65 -22.68
CA PHE A 55 -21.15 12.59 -21.56
C PHE A 55 -21.21 14.05 -22.00
N ASP A 56 -21.88 14.87 -21.17
CA ASP A 56 -21.86 16.33 -21.27
C ASP A 56 -20.46 16.88 -20.90
N GLU A 57 -20.11 18.07 -21.37
CA GLU A 57 -18.76 18.66 -21.21
C GLU A 57 -18.34 18.77 -19.72
N LYS A 58 -19.30 19.09 -18.84
CA LYS A 58 -19.08 19.13 -17.39
C LYS A 58 -18.72 17.75 -16.82
N GLN A 59 -19.39 16.69 -17.26
CA GLN A 59 -19.12 15.32 -16.84
C GLN A 59 -17.78 14.82 -17.37
N LEU A 60 -17.44 15.17 -18.61
CA LEU A 60 -16.15 14.85 -19.22
C LEU A 60 -14.98 15.50 -18.44
N ASN A 61 -15.14 16.75 -18.01
CA ASN A 61 -14.13 17.43 -17.19
C ASN A 61 -13.97 16.76 -15.81
N GLN A 62 -15.06 16.32 -15.16
CA GLN A 62 -15.00 15.57 -13.92
C GLN A 62 -14.35 14.18 -14.11
N TYR A 63 -14.73 13.46 -15.16
CA TYR A 63 -14.12 12.18 -15.54
C TYR A 63 -12.61 12.34 -15.76
N GLN A 64 -12.18 13.39 -16.46
CA GLN A 64 -10.77 13.69 -16.68
C GLN A 64 -10.04 13.95 -15.37
N GLN A 65 -10.65 14.66 -14.42
CA GLN A 65 -10.05 14.88 -13.10
C GLN A 65 -9.87 13.57 -12.33
N PHE A 66 -10.85 12.66 -12.36
CA PHE A 66 -10.71 11.33 -11.77
C PHE A 66 -9.60 10.54 -12.45
N TYR A 67 -9.60 10.49 -13.79
CA TYR A 67 -8.54 9.82 -14.54
C TYR A 67 -7.15 10.36 -14.19
N LEU A 68 -6.97 11.68 -14.15
CA LEU A 68 -5.68 12.29 -13.77
C LEU A 68 -5.30 11.97 -12.33
N ASN A 69 -6.24 12.00 -11.39
CA ASN A 69 -5.99 11.64 -9.99
C ASN A 69 -5.65 10.15 -9.82
N ASP A 70 -6.24 9.29 -10.64
CA ASP A 70 -5.97 7.86 -10.71
C ASP A 70 -4.59 7.55 -11.27
N HIS A 71 -4.14 8.35 -12.23
CA HIS A 71 -2.83 8.22 -12.85
C HIS A 71 -1.70 8.98 -12.15
N LYS A 72 -1.98 9.82 -11.14
CA LYS A 72 -0.92 10.50 -10.37
C LYS A 72 0.00 9.47 -9.73
N LYS A 73 1.33 9.64 -9.87
CA LYS A 73 2.35 8.70 -9.38
C LYS A 73 2.42 8.57 -7.84
N PHE A 74 1.70 9.39 -7.09
CA PHE A 74 1.66 9.25 -5.64
C PHE A 74 0.30 9.66 -5.10
N GLN A 75 -0.34 8.77 -4.32
CA GLN A 75 -1.62 9.05 -3.66
C GLN A 75 -1.37 9.26 -2.17
N ILE A 76 -0.97 10.48 -1.81
CA ILE A 76 -0.57 10.86 -0.44
C ILE A 76 -1.66 10.46 0.57
N LYS A 77 -2.94 10.67 0.24
CA LYS A 77 -4.07 10.29 1.11
C LYS A 77 -4.01 8.82 1.54
N ASN A 78 -3.81 7.91 0.58
CA ASN A 78 -3.75 6.48 0.84
C ASN A 78 -2.54 6.10 1.71
N LEU A 79 -1.39 6.71 1.45
CA LEU A 79 -0.21 6.53 2.30
C LEU A 79 -0.44 7.03 3.72
N CYS A 80 -1.12 8.17 3.87
CA CYS A 80 -1.47 8.74 5.16
C CYS A 80 -2.38 7.81 5.97
N PHE A 81 -3.36 7.16 5.31
CA PHE A 81 -4.15 6.11 5.98
C PHE A 81 -3.29 4.91 6.40
N ILE A 82 -2.42 4.41 5.51
CA ILE A 82 -1.59 3.25 5.85
C ILE A 82 -0.65 3.56 7.03
N LEU A 83 0.06 4.68 6.97
CA LEU A 83 0.97 5.10 8.03
C LEU A 83 0.21 5.45 9.32
N GLY A 84 -0.94 6.11 9.22
CA GLY A 84 -1.79 6.42 10.38
C GLY A 84 -2.25 5.16 11.11
N SER A 85 -2.76 4.17 10.37
CA SER A 85 -3.12 2.85 10.92
C SER A 85 -1.92 2.17 11.57
N PHE A 86 -0.74 2.23 10.94
CA PHE A 86 0.48 1.67 11.49
C PHE A 86 0.84 2.32 12.85
N PHE A 87 0.94 3.65 12.91
CA PHE A 87 1.30 4.34 14.14
C PHE A 87 0.30 4.12 15.27
N ILE A 88 -1.01 4.19 14.99
CA ILE A 88 -2.04 3.93 15.99
C ILE A 88 -1.87 2.51 16.58
N ASN A 89 -1.71 1.52 15.71
CA ASN A 89 -1.52 0.14 16.16
C ASN A 89 -0.22 -0.04 16.94
N GLN A 90 0.89 0.56 16.49
CA GLN A 90 2.16 0.54 17.24
C GLN A 90 2.01 1.14 18.62
N THR A 91 1.38 2.32 18.73
CA THR A 91 1.18 2.97 20.02
C THR A 91 0.40 2.07 20.97
N ILE A 92 -0.68 1.42 20.51
CA ILE A 92 -1.47 0.52 21.38
C ILE A 92 -0.67 -0.73 21.75
N ILE A 93 0.12 -1.30 20.82
CA ILE A 93 1.00 -2.45 21.11
C ILE A 93 2.05 -2.09 22.16
N LEU A 94 2.63 -0.89 22.10
CA LEU A 94 3.63 -0.42 23.07
C LEU A 94 3.05 -0.15 24.46
N MET A 95 1.74 0.10 24.56
CA MET A 95 1.04 0.19 25.85
C MET A 95 0.90 -1.17 26.54
N ARG A 96 1.14 -2.28 25.83
CA ARG A 96 1.02 -3.64 26.36
C ARG A 96 2.32 -4.12 27.00
N SER A 97 2.22 -4.85 28.12
CA SER A 97 3.37 -5.53 28.70
C SER A 97 3.47 -6.97 28.17
N ASN A 98 4.70 -7.41 27.92
CA ASN A 98 5.01 -8.80 27.59
C ASN A 98 6.00 -9.39 28.61
N LYS A 99 6.23 -10.71 28.59
CA LYS A 99 7.19 -11.41 29.44
C LYS A 99 8.56 -10.71 29.48
N TYR A 100 9.02 -10.23 28.33
CA TYR A 100 10.33 -9.61 28.17
C TYR A 100 10.34 -8.10 28.44
N ASN A 101 9.18 -7.42 28.37
CA ASN A 101 9.13 -5.96 28.43
C ASN A 101 7.97 -5.46 29.30
N ASN A 102 8.30 -4.54 30.20
CA ASN A 102 7.29 -3.80 30.96
C ASN A 102 6.63 -2.80 30.01
N SER A 103 5.31 -2.57 30.17
CA SER A 103 4.66 -1.56 29.36
C SER A 103 5.06 -0.16 29.82
N ILE A 104 4.92 0.81 28.91
CA ILE A 104 5.14 2.24 29.21
C ILE A 104 4.20 2.71 30.33
N ILE A 105 3.01 2.11 30.43
CA ILE A 105 1.97 2.45 31.42
C ILE A 105 2.18 1.68 32.75
N GLY A 106 3.14 0.74 32.82
CA GLY A 106 3.39 -0.05 34.03
C GLY A 106 2.33 -1.12 34.31
N LEU A 107 1.63 -1.60 33.29
CA LEU A 107 0.68 -2.69 33.41
C LEU A 107 1.39 -4.00 33.73
N ASN A 108 0.85 -4.73 34.71
CA ASN A 108 1.37 -6.02 35.10
C ASN A 108 1.18 -7.06 33.99
N LYS A 109 2.12 -8.02 33.96
CA LYS A 109 2.12 -9.11 32.98
C LYS A 109 0.94 -10.03 33.25
N CYS A 110 0.30 -10.48 32.17
CA CYS A 110 -0.82 -11.43 32.19
C CYS A 110 -2.03 -11.04 33.07
N THR A 111 -2.26 -9.75 33.32
CA THR A 111 -3.51 -9.29 33.97
C THR A 111 -4.67 -9.16 32.97
N LEU A 112 -5.88 -9.10 33.50
CA LEU A 112 -7.09 -8.85 32.70
C LEU A 112 -6.97 -7.51 31.95
N GLU A 113 -6.40 -6.46 32.57
CA GLU A 113 -6.23 -5.17 31.89
C GLU A 113 -5.32 -5.26 30.66
N ASN A 114 -4.22 -6.02 30.77
CA ASN A 114 -3.31 -6.25 29.65
C ASN A 114 -3.98 -7.02 28.49
N ASN A 115 -4.96 -7.88 28.81
CA ASN A 115 -5.78 -8.56 27.80
C ASN A 115 -6.86 -7.64 27.22
N MET A 116 -7.38 -6.66 27.98
CA MET A 116 -8.33 -5.67 27.45
C MET A 116 -7.72 -4.79 26.36
N ILE A 117 -6.40 -4.52 26.41
CA ILE A 117 -5.68 -3.81 25.33
C ILE A 117 -5.87 -4.53 23.99
N LEU A 118 -5.93 -5.85 23.97
CA LEU A 118 -6.13 -6.60 22.72
C LEU A 118 -7.51 -6.36 22.12
N PHE A 119 -8.55 -6.32 22.96
CA PHE A 119 -9.89 -5.96 22.50
C PHE A 119 -9.93 -4.51 22.03
N ALA A 120 -9.18 -3.61 22.68
CA ALA A 120 -9.04 -2.22 22.23
C ALA A 120 -8.38 -2.14 20.84
N ILE A 121 -7.31 -2.92 20.57
CA ILE A 121 -6.71 -3.03 19.24
C ILE A 121 -7.76 -3.46 18.20
N VAL A 122 -8.56 -4.48 18.51
CA VAL A 122 -9.61 -4.95 17.60
C VAL A 122 -10.65 -3.86 17.35
N GLY A 123 -11.15 -3.22 18.41
CA GLY A 123 -12.12 -2.13 18.31
C GLY A 123 -11.60 -0.95 17.49
N VAL A 124 -10.35 -0.52 17.73
CA VAL A 124 -9.71 0.57 16.98
C VAL A 124 -9.55 0.21 15.50
N ASN A 125 -9.15 -1.02 15.17
CA ASN A 125 -9.03 -1.43 13.77
C ASN A 125 -10.38 -1.53 13.06
N ILE A 126 -11.44 -1.96 13.75
CA ILE A 126 -12.81 -1.95 13.20
C ILE A 126 -13.25 -0.51 12.95
N ALA A 127 -13.10 0.39 13.94
CA ALA A 127 -13.43 1.81 13.80
C ALA A 127 -12.63 2.46 12.65
N TYR A 128 -11.34 2.17 12.57
CA TYR A 128 -10.47 2.64 11.50
C TYR A 128 -10.92 2.14 10.13
N SER A 129 -11.28 0.86 10.03
CA SER A 129 -11.82 0.25 8.81
C SER A 129 -13.12 0.93 8.37
N LEU A 130 -14.00 1.27 9.32
CA LEU A 130 -15.24 2.01 9.04
C LEU A 130 -14.97 3.44 8.55
N ILE A 131 -13.98 4.14 9.13
CA ILE A 131 -13.56 5.48 8.67
C ILE A 131 -13.04 5.41 7.23
N VAL A 132 -12.16 4.45 6.93
CA VAL A 132 -11.63 4.25 5.58
C VAL A 132 -12.75 3.88 4.61
N TYR A 133 -13.66 2.99 5.01
CA TYR A 133 -14.83 2.62 4.22
C TYR A 133 -15.70 3.83 3.89
N TRP A 134 -16.02 4.67 4.88
CA TRP A 134 -16.85 5.84 4.67
C TRP A 134 -16.17 6.85 3.74
N ASN A 135 -14.89 7.14 3.98
CA ASN A 135 -14.12 8.05 3.11
C ASN A 135 -14.06 7.53 1.66
N LYS A 136 -13.83 6.23 1.47
CA LYS A 136 -13.80 5.62 0.13
C LYS A 136 -15.17 5.55 -0.52
N ARG A 137 -16.22 5.31 0.25
CA ARG A 137 -17.60 5.30 -0.25
C ARG A 137 -18.02 6.67 -0.78
N ASN A 138 -17.60 7.76 -0.11
CA ASN A 138 -17.84 9.11 -0.59
C ASN A 138 -17.11 9.40 -1.91
N GLU A 139 -15.86 8.93 -2.07
CA GLU A 139 -15.13 9.05 -3.35
C GLU A 139 -15.83 8.27 -4.48
N GLU A 140 -16.36 7.08 -4.19
CA GLU A 140 -17.05 6.24 -5.17
C GLU A 140 -18.42 6.77 -5.56
N TYR A 141 -19.13 7.46 -4.66
CA TYR A 141 -20.39 8.13 -4.99
C TYR A 141 -20.22 9.15 -6.13
N HIS A 142 -19.15 9.95 -6.11
CA HIS A 142 -18.88 10.90 -7.19
C HIS A 142 -18.46 10.21 -8.49
N LYS A 143 -17.78 9.06 -8.42
CA LYS A 143 -17.48 8.26 -9.61
C LYS A 143 -18.74 7.64 -10.21
N ASP A 144 -19.71 7.23 -9.38
CA ASP A 144 -21.00 6.69 -9.82
C ASP A 144 -21.74 7.66 -10.73
N ILE A 145 -21.75 8.95 -10.39
CA ILE A 145 -22.41 10.02 -11.18
C ILE A 145 -21.87 10.10 -12.62
N VAL A 146 -20.55 9.99 -12.78
CA VAL A 146 -19.87 10.10 -14.08
C VAL A 146 -19.61 8.75 -14.76
N GLN A 147 -20.19 7.66 -14.24
CA GLN A 147 -19.99 6.27 -14.71
C GLN A 147 -18.52 5.91 -15.02
N TYR A 148 -17.57 6.49 -14.30
CA TYR A 148 -16.13 6.16 -14.36
C TYR A 148 -15.82 4.66 -14.11
N ARG A 149 -15.66 3.86 -15.18
CA ARG A 149 -15.30 2.43 -15.15
C ARG A 149 -16.19 1.55 -14.25
N PRO A 150 -17.47 1.35 -14.60
CA PRO A 150 -18.43 0.64 -13.73
C PRO A 150 -18.02 -0.80 -13.42
N ASN A 151 -17.30 -1.46 -14.33
CA ASN A 151 -16.92 -2.88 -14.23
C ASN A 151 -15.75 -3.15 -13.27
N GLN A 152 -15.06 -2.10 -12.79
CA GLN A 152 -13.86 -2.23 -11.93
C GLN A 152 -14.12 -1.79 -10.48
N ARG A 153 -15.38 -1.54 -10.08
CA ARG A 153 -15.72 -0.93 -8.78
C ARG A 153 -16.03 -1.96 -7.71
N ILE A 154 -15.11 -2.12 -6.77
CA ILE A 154 -15.26 -3.06 -5.64
C ILE A 154 -16.22 -2.53 -4.56
N PHE A 155 -16.24 -1.21 -4.33
CA PHE A 155 -16.97 -0.61 -3.22
C PHE A 155 -18.47 -0.42 -3.47
N LYS A 156 -18.98 -0.73 -4.67
CA LYS A 156 -20.39 -0.52 -5.03
C LYS A 156 -21.32 -1.44 -4.22
N GLN A 157 -20.96 -2.72 -4.10
CA GLN A 157 -21.76 -3.73 -3.41
C GLN A 157 -21.22 -4.00 -2.00
N LYS A 158 -22.07 -3.82 -0.97
CA LYS A 158 -21.70 -4.06 0.44
C LYS A 158 -21.23 -5.50 0.70
N LYS A 159 -21.88 -6.49 0.07
CA LYS A 159 -21.53 -7.91 0.19
C LYS A 159 -20.12 -8.19 -0.31
N LEU A 160 -19.81 -7.67 -1.51
CA LEU A 160 -18.48 -7.82 -2.12
C LEU A 160 -17.39 -7.17 -1.27
N PHE A 161 -17.66 -5.96 -0.74
CA PHE A 161 -16.75 -5.29 0.18
C PHE A 161 -16.46 -6.13 1.44
N LEU A 162 -17.51 -6.63 2.10
CA LEU A 162 -17.38 -7.43 3.32
C LEU A 162 -16.66 -8.76 3.05
N PHE A 163 -16.89 -9.34 1.86
CA PHE A 163 -16.18 -10.54 1.42
C PHE A 163 -14.67 -10.29 1.26
N TYR A 164 -14.26 -9.23 0.57
CA TYR A 164 -12.83 -8.89 0.46
C TYR A 164 -12.22 -8.50 1.81
N TYR A 165 -12.99 -7.83 2.67
CA TYR A 165 -12.59 -7.53 4.05
C TYR A 165 -12.29 -8.79 4.85
N LEU A 166 -13.20 -9.76 4.84
CA LEU A 166 -13.02 -11.04 5.51
C LEU A 166 -11.89 -11.86 4.87
N GLY A 167 -11.78 -11.85 3.54
CA GLY A 167 -10.71 -12.53 2.82
C GLY A 167 -9.32 -12.03 3.20
N GLY A 168 -9.12 -10.71 3.24
CA GLY A 168 -7.87 -10.14 3.72
C GLY A 168 -7.66 -10.43 5.22
N PHE A 169 -8.73 -10.46 6.03
CA PHE A 169 -8.63 -10.69 7.47
C PHE A 169 -8.14 -12.10 7.75
N LEU A 170 -8.74 -13.09 7.09
CA LEU A 170 -8.32 -14.48 7.14
C LEU A 170 -6.91 -14.66 6.58
N ALA A 171 -6.57 -13.99 5.48
CA ALA A 171 -5.24 -14.07 4.87
C ALA A 171 -4.17 -13.56 5.84
N GLY A 172 -4.37 -12.40 6.47
CA GLY A 172 -3.41 -11.90 7.41
C GLY A 172 -3.41 -12.66 8.75
N PHE A 173 -4.56 -13.20 9.20
CA PHE A 173 -4.63 -14.05 10.39
C PHE A 173 -3.78 -15.31 10.15
N SER A 174 -3.93 -15.92 8.97
CA SER A 174 -3.13 -17.06 8.51
C SER A 174 -1.66 -16.69 8.37
N THR A 175 -1.33 -15.54 7.80
CA THR A 175 0.05 -15.01 7.74
C THR A 175 0.63 -14.85 9.14
N GLY A 176 -0.20 -14.41 10.06
CA GLY A 176 0.15 -14.30 11.45
C GLY A 176 0.54 -15.59 12.13
N PHE A 177 -0.24 -16.62 11.85
CA PHE A 177 -0.08 -17.94 12.47
C PHE A 177 1.04 -18.76 11.80
N LEU A 178 1.16 -18.64 10.47
CA LEU A 178 2.11 -19.40 9.64
C LEU A 178 3.41 -18.62 9.35
N GLY A 179 3.52 -17.37 9.79
CA GLY A 179 4.67 -16.50 9.54
C GLY A 179 4.74 -15.95 8.10
N MET A 180 5.97 -15.71 7.62
CA MET A 180 6.26 -15.11 6.30
C MET A 180 5.60 -15.82 5.10
N SER A 181 5.15 -17.06 5.27
CA SER A 181 4.45 -17.85 4.23
C SER A 181 3.10 -17.25 3.79
N GLY A 182 2.46 -16.42 4.62
CA GLY A 182 1.13 -15.88 4.29
C GLY A 182 1.11 -14.85 3.15
N GLY A 183 2.26 -14.28 2.79
CA GLY A 183 2.39 -13.46 1.58
C GLY A 183 2.09 -14.24 0.29
N ILE A 184 2.29 -15.57 0.27
CA ILE A 184 1.92 -16.41 -0.88
C ILE A 184 0.42 -16.66 -0.91
N ILE A 185 -0.18 -16.89 0.27
CA ILE A 185 -1.62 -17.12 0.44
C ILE A 185 -2.43 -15.90 -0.01
N ILE A 186 -1.96 -14.69 0.29
CA ILE A 186 -2.68 -13.48 -0.14
C ILE A 186 -2.60 -13.29 -1.66
N VAL A 187 -1.49 -13.64 -2.31
CA VAL A 187 -1.38 -13.59 -3.78
C VAL A 187 -2.34 -14.59 -4.40
N THR A 188 -2.36 -15.84 -3.94
CA THR A 188 -3.26 -16.87 -4.48
C THR A 188 -4.73 -16.52 -4.24
N PHE A 189 -5.06 -15.95 -3.08
CA PHE A 189 -6.42 -15.45 -2.80
C PHE A 189 -6.82 -14.30 -3.73
N LEU A 190 -5.95 -13.30 -3.94
CA LEU A 190 -6.27 -12.18 -4.83
C LEU A 190 -6.39 -12.66 -6.29
N LEU A 191 -5.54 -13.60 -6.71
CA LEU A 191 -5.61 -14.22 -8.04
C LEU A 191 -6.91 -15.01 -8.24
N SER A 192 -7.40 -15.74 -7.23
CA SER A 192 -8.67 -16.49 -7.35
C SER A 192 -9.87 -15.57 -7.56
N GLN A 193 -9.77 -14.34 -7.06
CA GLN A 193 -10.78 -13.28 -7.25
C GLN A 193 -10.62 -12.52 -8.58
N LYS A 194 -9.84 -13.06 -9.53
CA LYS A 194 -9.54 -12.45 -10.84
C LYS A 194 -8.90 -11.06 -10.72
N ILE A 195 -8.25 -10.75 -9.59
CA ILE A 195 -7.46 -9.53 -9.46
C ILE A 195 -6.18 -9.72 -10.27
N ILE A 196 -5.76 -8.64 -10.91
CA ILE A 196 -4.58 -8.63 -11.76
C ILE A 196 -3.37 -9.07 -10.92
N ALA A 197 -2.66 -10.11 -11.40
CA ALA A 197 -1.54 -10.73 -10.69
C ALA A 197 -0.50 -9.75 -10.17
N ARG A 198 -0.26 -8.67 -10.92
CA ARG A 198 0.66 -7.59 -10.53
C ARG A 198 0.18 -6.80 -9.31
N GLU A 199 -1.11 -6.51 -9.21
CA GLU A 199 -1.68 -5.82 -8.06
C GLU A 199 -1.67 -6.70 -6.81
N ALA A 200 -1.99 -7.99 -7.00
CA ALA A 200 -1.87 -8.99 -5.96
C ALA A 200 -0.44 -9.09 -5.43
N ALA A 201 0.54 -9.19 -6.32
CA ALA A 201 1.96 -9.26 -5.96
C ALA A 201 2.45 -7.98 -5.26
N ALA A 202 2.07 -6.80 -5.75
CA ALA A 202 2.43 -5.52 -5.12
C ALA A 202 1.81 -5.39 -3.72
N THR A 203 0.56 -5.82 -3.56
CA THR A 203 -0.15 -5.85 -2.27
C THR A 203 0.54 -6.79 -1.29
N ALA A 204 0.89 -7.99 -1.73
CA ALA A 204 1.60 -8.96 -0.91
C ALA A 204 2.98 -8.45 -0.49
N ALA A 205 3.76 -7.92 -1.43
CA ALA A 205 5.09 -7.36 -1.15
C ALA A 205 5.02 -6.19 -0.17
N PHE A 206 4.06 -5.29 -0.36
CA PHE A 206 3.85 -4.16 0.53
C PHE A 206 3.33 -4.60 1.92
N GLY A 207 2.48 -5.63 1.97
CA GLY A 207 2.11 -6.33 3.20
C GLY A 207 3.35 -6.81 3.95
N SER A 208 4.15 -7.67 3.33
CA SER A 208 5.40 -8.20 3.89
C SER A 208 6.37 -7.10 4.34
N PHE A 209 6.48 -6.01 3.58
CA PHE A 209 7.29 -4.86 3.96
C PHE A 209 6.81 -4.23 5.28
N MET A 210 5.50 -4.02 5.45
CA MET A 210 4.95 -3.49 6.69
C MET A 210 5.10 -4.45 7.88
N ILE A 211 5.03 -5.77 7.67
CA ILE A 211 5.37 -6.76 8.71
C ILE A 211 6.81 -6.56 9.17
N SER A 212 7.74 -6.51 8.21
CA SER A 212 9.16 -6.40 8.50
C SER A 212 9.49 -5.09 9.23
N ILE A 213 8.86 -3.98 8.83
CA ILE A 213 8.98 -2.70 9.55
C ILE A 213 8.44 -2.84 10.98
N ASN A 214 7.26 -3.43 11.18
CA ASN A 214 6.69 -3.62 12.51
C ASN A 214 7.64 -4.43 13.41
N SER A 215 8.13 -5.57 12.92
CA SER A 215 9.09 -6.41 13.65
C SER A 215 10.38 -5.66 13.96
N LEU A 216 10.90 -4.86 13.02
CA LEU A 216 12.09 -4.04 13.23
C LEU A 216 11.86 -2.98 14.32
N PHE A 217 10.73 -2.27 14.28
CA PHE A 217 10.36 -1.29 15.32
C PHE A 217 10.26 -1.95 16.69
N LEU A 218 9.65 -3.13 16.77
CA LEU A 218 9.58 -3.87 18.02
C LEU A 218 10.97 -4.28 18.51
N PHE A 219 11.85 -4.79 17.65
CA PHE A 219 13.22 -5.12 18.07
C PHE A 219 14.01 -3.91 18.57
N ILE A 220 13.87 -2.76 17.89
CA ILE A 220 14.51 -1.50 18.30
C ILE A 220 14.00 -1.06 19.68
N LEU A 221 12.68 -1.04 19.87
CA LEU A 221 12.08 -0.52 21.10
C LEU A 221 12.27 -1.47 22.29
N GLN A 222 12.33 -2.77 22.04
CA GLN A 222 12.48 -3.78 23.08
C GLN A 222 13.93 -4.03 23.49
N LYS A 223 14.92 -3.47 22.76
CA LYS A 223 16.36 -3.72 22.97
C LYS A 223 16.70 -5.22 23.12
N SER A 224 15.92 -6.09 22.47
CA SER A 224 16.09 -7.55 22.60
C SER A 224 17.28 -8.07 21.81
N ILE A 225 17.82 -7.25 20.91
CA ILE A 225 18.93 -7.55 19.99
C ILE A 225 20.02 -6.52 20.26
N SER A 226 21.30 -6.94 20.21
CA SER A 226 22.41 -5.99 20.37
C SER A 226 22.49 -5.01 19.19
N ASP A 227 22.97 -3.80 19.43
CA ASP A 227 23.11 -2.77 18.39
C ASP A 227 23.92 -3.28 17.18
N THR A 228 24.94 -4.12 17.43
CA THR A 228 25.76 -4.76 16.40
C THR A 228 24.97 -5.73 15.52
N GLN A 229 24.12 -6.57 16.11
CA GLN A 229 23.27 -7.51 15.36
C GLN A 229 22.23 -6.76 14.54
N MET A 230 21.67 -5.67 15.08
CA MET A 230 20.71 -4.83 14.38
C MET A 230 21.32 -4.21 13.10
N ILE A 231 22.53 -3.65 13.19
CA ILE A 231 23.24 -3.10 12.02
C ILE A 231 23.46 -4.18 10.95
N VAL A 232 23.87 -5.38 11.36
CA VAL A 232 24.07 -6.52 10.46
C VAL A 232 22.77 -6.90 9.74
N PHE A 233 21.64 -6.96 10.45
CA PHE A 233 20.33 -7.23 9.84
C PHE A 233 19.88 -6.13 8.87
N ILE A 234 20.16 -4.86 9.18
CA ILE A 234 19.87 -3.74 8.26
C ILE A 234 20.69 -3.87 6.98
N ILE A 235 21.99 -4.16 7.09
CA ILE A 235 22.87 -4.35 5.94
C ILE A 235 22.40 -5.54 5.09
N PHE A 236 22.10 -6.69 5.70
CA PHE A 236 21.56 -7.85 4.99
C PHE A 236 20.20 -7.56 4.34
N GLY A 237 19.35 -6.76 4.99
CA GLY A 237 18.08 -6.30 4.43
C GLY A 237 18.28 -5.47 3.16
N ILE A 238 19.17 -4.48 3.21
CA ILE A 238 19.51 -3.63 2.05
C ILE A 238 20.12 -4.46 0.92
N LEU A 239 21.09 -5.33 1.23
CA LEU A 239 21.71 -6.23 0.26
C LEU A 239 20.68 -7.17 -0.38
N GLY A 240 19.81 -7.77 0.43
CA GLY A 240 18.72 -8.63 -0.04
C GLY A 240 17.79 -7.88 -1.00
N VAL A 241 17.40 -6.65 -0.68
CA VAL A 241 16.59 -5.81 -1.58
C VAL A 241 17.32 -5.56 -2.89
N ILE A 242 18.59 -5.14 -2.87
CA ILE A 242 19.37 -4.85 -4.10
C ILE A 242 19.53 -6.10 -4.97
N ILE A 243 19.85 -7.24 -4.34
CA ILE A 243 20.07 -8.52 -5.04
C ILE A 243 18.77 -9.05 -5.65
N ILE A 244 17.64 -8.92 -4.97
CA ILE A 244 16.35 -9.48 -5.42
C ILE A 244 15.60 -8.53 -6.37
N THR A 245 15.65 -7.21 -6.16
CA THR A 245 14.85 -6.26 -6.95
C THR A 245 15.30 -6.17 -8.41
N LYS A 246 16.61 -6.21 -8.69
CA LYS A 246 17.14 -6.13 -10.05
C LYS A 246 16.70 -7.31 -10.94
N PRO A 247 16.87 -8.59 -10.56
CA PRO A 247 16.37 -9.71 -11.35
C PRO A 247 14.84 -9.72 -11.43
N SER A 248 14.14 -9.35 -10.35
CA SER A 248 12.67 -9.21 -10.37
C SER A 248 12.21 -8.18 -11.42
N TYR A 249 12.92 -7.04 -11.52
CA TYR A 249 12.63 -6.01 -12.51
C TYR A 249 12.91 -6.48 -13.95
N ILE A 250 14.04 -7.15 -14.17
CA ILE A 250 14.38 -7.74 -15.48
C ILE A 250 13.31 -8.76 -15.90
N LEU A 251 12.89 -9.62 -14.97
CA LEU A 251 11.85 -10.61 -15.20
C LEU A 251 10.51 -9.94 -15.55
N MET A 252 10.12 -8.90 -14.81
CA MET A 252 8.90 -8.13 -15.09
C MET A 252 8.92 -7.44 -16.45
N ASN A 253 10.07 -6.91 -16.89
CA ASN A 253 10.23 -6.31 -18.21
C ASN A 253 10.14 -7.35 -19.32
N LYS A 254 10.68 -8.56 -19.11
CA LYS A 254 10.64 -9.65 -20.09
C LYS A 254 9.21 -10.06 -20.46
N PHE A 255 8.30 -10.05 -19.50
CA PHE A 255 6.91 -10.44 -19.74
C PHE A 255 6.04 -9.35 -20.40
N ARG A 256 6.61 -8.21 -20.82
CA ARG A 256 5.92 -7.12 -21.55
C ARG A 256 4.55 -6.76 -20.99
N ILE A 257 4.39 -6.81 -19.68
CA ILE A 257 3.16 -6.38 -19.03
C ILE A 257 3.24 -4.84 -18.97
N TYR A 258 3.05 -4.19 -20.12
CA TYR A 258 3.11 -2.75 -20.26
C TYR A 258 1.82 -2.14 -19.70
N HIS A 259 2.03 -1.16 -18.81
CA HIS A 259 1.03 -0.27 -18.23
C HIS A 259 -0.10 -0.93 -17.43
N PHE A 260 -0.03 -0.85 -16.10
CA PHE A 260 -1.25 -0.96 -15.30
C PHE A 260 -1.24 -0.11 -14.02
N ASN A 261 -2.39 0.55 -13.82
CA ASN A 261 -2.75 1.42 -12.70
C ASN A 261 -2.96 0.60 -11.40
N CYS A 262 -1.86 0.14 -10.83
CA CYS A 262 -1.78 -0.68 -9.61
C CYS A 262 -2.18 0.06 -8.30
N ARG A 263 -3.12 1.02 -8.33
CA ARG A 263 -3.31 2.00 -7.24
C ARG A 263 -4.58 1.86 -6.44
N TYR A 264 -5.63 1.26 -7.00
CA TYR A 264 -6.97 1.44 -6.45
C TYR A 264 -7.30 0.56 -5.24
N ASN A 265 -6.60 -0.56 -5.06
CA ASN A 265 -6.97 -1.52 -4.01
C ASN A 265 -5.90 -1.74 -2.93
N LEU A 266 -4.69 -1.18 -3.11
CA LEU A 266 -3.59 -1.39 -2.17
C LEU A 266 -3.93 -0.92 -0.74
N SER A 267 -4.64 0.20 -0.63
CA SER A 267 -4.97 0.82 0.66
C SER A 267 -6.00 0.04 1.46
N PHE A 268 -6.93 -0.62 0.75
CA PHE A 268 -7.98 -1.42 1.36
C PHE A 268 -7.42 -2.74 1.88
N TYR A 269 -6.69 -3.46 1.03
CA TYR A 269 -6.01 -4.69 1.43
C TYR A 269 -5.00 -4.45 2.55
N GLN A 270 -4.34 -3.29 2.59
CA GLN A 270 -3.41 -2.98 3.66
C GLN A 270 -4.08 -2.73 5.03
N CYS A 271 -5.24 -2.06 5.08
CA CYS A 271 -5.96 -1.88 6.35
C CYS A 271 -6.34 -3.23 6.96
N ILE A 272 -6.80 -4.13 6.09
CA ILE A 272 -7.16 -5.49 6.49
C ILE A 272 -5.90 -6.27 6.92
N PHE A 273 -4.79 -6.09 6.22
CA PHE A 273 -3.53 -6.76 6.53
C PHE A 273 -2.90 -6.26 7.84
N ASN A 274 -2.91 -4.95 8.10
CA ASN A 274 -2.48 -4.37 9.37
C ASN A 274 -3.31 -4.91 10.54
N PHE A 275 -4.64 -4.97 10.40
CA PHE A 275 -5.51 -5.54 11.42
C PHE A 275 -5.12 -7.00 11.74
N SER A 276 -4.88 -7.77 10.68
CA SER A 276 -4.54 -9.17 10.80
C SER A 276 -3.15 -9.43 11.39
N LEU A 277 -2.19 -8.54 11.12
CA LEU A 277 -0.87 -8.54 11.75
C LEU A 277 -0.95 -8.30 13.26
N ASN A 278 -1.87 -7.47 13.70
CA ASN A 278 -2.06 -7.27 15.14
C ASN A 278 -2.74 -8.50 15.78
N CYS A 279 -3.65 -9.16 15.05
CA CYS A 279 -4.22 -10.45 15.45
C CYS A 279 -3.18 -11.59 15.51
N SER A 280 -2.03 -11.47 14.85
CA SER A 280 -0.99 -12.48 14.94
C SER A 280 -0.13 -12.33 16.19
N GLN A 281 0.19 -11.09 16.53
CA GLN A 281 0.82 -10.76 17.81
C GLN A 281 -0.09 -11.09 18.99
N PHE A 282 -1.42 -11.03 18.80
CA PHE A 282 -2.39 -11.56 19.76
C PHE A 282 -2.11 -13.04 20.07
N ASN A 283 -2.01 -13.89 19.04
CA ASN A 283 -1.81 -15.33 19.21
C ASN A 283 -0.48 -15.66 19.91
N ILE A 284 0.63 -15.04 19.47
CA ILE A 284 1.95 -15.33 20.04
C ILE A 284 2.00 -15.02 21.54
N VAL A 285 1.41 -13.90 21.96
CA VAL A 285 1.45 -13.49 23.37
C VAL A 285 0.38 -14.20 24.21
N TRP A 286 -0.80 -14.48 23.62
CA TRP A 286 -1.81 -15.31 24.30
C TRP A 286 -1.27 -16.72 24.55
N ILE A 287 -0.55 -17.29 23.59
CA ILE A 287 0.26 -18.50 23.78
C ILE A 287 1.17 -18.29 24.99
N GLN A 288 2.05 -17.28 24.98
CA GLN A 288 3.03 -17.06 26.06
C GLN A 288 2.44 -16.91 27.48
N CYS A 289 1.29 -16.28 27.67
CA CYS A 289 0.64 -16.16 28.98
C CYS A 289 -0.19 -17.41 29.36
N ASN A 290 -0.63 -18.23 28.39
CA ASN A 290 -1.60 -19.32 28.60
C ASN A 290 -1.06 -20.73 28.28
N VAL A 291 0.25 -20.91 28.03
CA VAL A 291 0.92 -22.24 27.90
C VAL A 291 1.00 -22.97 29.25
N ARG A 292 -0.12 -23.11 29.96
CA ARG A 292 -0.29 -24.14 30.99
C ARG A 292 -1.17 -25.30 30.51
N SER A 293 -1.83 -25.19 29.35
CA SER A 293 -2.55 -26.32 28.74
C SER A 293 -2.47 -26.30 27.20
N ARG A 294 -1.59 -27.13 26.63
CA ARG A 294 -1.49 -27.37 25.17
C ARG A 294 -2.82 -27.80 24.53
N SER A 295 -3.73 -28.38 25.32
CA SER A 295 -5.07 -28.83 24.90
C SER A 295 -5.99 -27.68 24.48
N GLN A 296 -5.95 -26.53 25.16
CA GLN A 296 -6.82 -25.40 24.82
C GLN A 296 -6.38 -24.69 23.54
N LEU A 297 -5.07 -24.65 23.28
CA LEU A 297 -4.53 -24.08 22.04
C LEU A 297 -5.00 -24.87 20.82
N LEU A 298 -4.93 -26.21 20.90
CA LEU A 298 -5.34 -27.08 19.81
C LEU A 298 -6.83 -26.93 19.50
N LYS A 299 -7.67 -26.85 20.54
CA LYS A 299 -9.12 -26.62 20.38
C LYS A 299 -9.42 -25.28 19.70
N PHE A 300 -8.74 -24.21 20.11
CA PHE A 300 -8.94 -22.88 19.50
C PHE A 300 -8.52 -22.86 18.01
N VAL A 301 -7.37 -23.46 17.69
CA VAL A 301 -6.88 -23.56 16.31
C VAL A 301 -7.81 -24.42 15.45
N ILE A 302 -8.30 -25.54 15.96
CA ILE A 302 -9.26 -26.40 15.25
C ILE A 302 -10.57 -25.66 14.99
N ILE A 303 -11.10 -24.92 15.97
CA ILE A 303 -12.33 -24.12 15.80
C ILE A 303 -12.14 -23.05 14.70
N LEU A 304 -11.01 -22.36 14.68
CA LEU A 304 -10.69 -21.36 13.65
C LEU A 304 -10.48 -21.96 12.26
N LEU A 305 -9.83 -23.13 12.17
CA LEU A 305 -9.68 -23.86 10.91
C LEU A 305 -11.03 -24.37 10.40
N LEU A 306 -11.90 -24.85 11.28
CA LEU A 306 -13.25 -25.28 10.92
C LEU A 306 -14.12 -24.09 10.47
N LEU A 307 -14.04 -22.95 11.15
CA LEU A 307 -14.74 -21.72 10.75
C LEU A 307 -14.26 -21.20 9.40
N SER A 308 -12.94 -21.21 9.15
CA SER A 308 -12.40 -20.78 7.85
C SER A 308 -12.72 -21.77 6.73
N TYR A 309 -12.73 -23.09 7.00
CA TYR A 309 -13.16 -24.11 6.05
C TYR A 309 -14.66 -24.02 5.72
N GLN A 310 -15.52 -23.87 6.73
CA GLN A 310 -16.95 -23.65 6.53
C GLN A 310 -17.23 -22.38 5.73
N PHE A 311 -16.47 -21.31 5.97
CA PHE A 311 -16.62 -20.08 5.21
C PHE A 311 -16.21 -20.27 3.73
N LEU A 312 -15.10 -20.96 3.46
CA LEU A 312 -14.69 -21.33 2.10
C LEU A 312 -15.73 -22.21 1.39
N TYR A 313 -16.30 -23.17 2.11
CA TYR A 313 -17.31 -24.11 1.58
C TYR A 313 -18.63 -23.40 1.26
N LEU A 314 -19.13 -22.53 2.16
CA LEU A 314 -20.34 -21.73 1.91
C LEU A 314 -20.18 -20.81 0.70
N ASN A 315 -18.97 -20.32 0.42
CA ASN A 315 -18.71 -19.41 -0.69
C ASN A 315 -18.68 -20.10 -2.05
N ASN A 316 -18.23 -21.36 -2.13
CA ASN A 316 -18.36 -22.15 -3.37
C ASN A 316 -19.83 -22.46 -3.70
N LEU A 317 -20.70 -22.50 -2.69
CA LEU A 317 -22.13 -22.75 -2.85
C LEU A 317 -22.93 -21.50 -3.27
N LEU A 318 -22.42 -20.29 -2.96
CA LEU A 318 -23.05 -19.01 -3.30
C LEU A 318 -22.67 -18.48 -4.69
N PHE A 319 -21.75 -19.15 -5.38
CA PHE A 319 -21.22 -18.76 -6.70
C PHE A 319 -21.63 -19.72 -7.85
N PHE A 320 -22.42 -20.74 -7.54
CA PHE A 320 -23.21 -21.53 -8.51
C PHE A 320 -24.67 -21.08 -8.47
#